data_AF-A4RVJ5-F1
#
_entry.id   AF-A4RVJ5-F1
#
_cell.length_a   1.000
_cell.length_b   1.000
_cell.length_c   1.000
_cell.angle_alpha   90.00
_cell.angle_beta   90.00
_cell.angle_gamma   90.00
#
_symmetry.space_group_name_H-M   'P 1'
#
loop_
_entity.id
_entity.type
_entity.pdbx_description
1 polymer ?
#
loop_
_entity_poly.entity_id
_entity_poly.type
_entity_poly.pdbx_seq_one_letter_code
_entity_poly.pdbx_strand_id
1 'polypeptide(L)'
;MPPGDARDGASALDVAARAASRAEDDAWDAHHDALLAWSVADGRDGACNAPWRATHAGLNIGAWLQNQRAKLRAKKMPRERATRLDALTAAGRLWIDAPGRKGWNEQLEKLAAWAEKTNGGVDYNAPVGTTHEGAKIGAWLATQRTRRRDGENARRPLKPEQAAALDALVLRGVLRCEKADPWPRKWALVLKWGEERANGEHFNVPYDYKDGDERVGVWLNTQRQRFRGGTTKNLPLTPWQTEQMQAMIDAGKLWVHAPDDVWEKKFALLLRWGKEKTRGVNYNVPQGEEYEGVNLGSWLSTQRARLLHETLGKNRPLSDDERRKLQKLIDDGKLRPSTPRGKNAAKGQGKRAPRGNLDDVDAALNVDLPHTSKRGRKT
;
A
#
# COMPACT_ATOMS: atom_id res chain seq x y z
N MET A 1 61.16 60.48 -22.41
CA MET A 1 60.44 59.18 -22.40
C MET A 1 61.30 58.15 -21.70
N PRO A 2 60.96 57.69 -20.50
CA PRO A 2 61.45 56.40 -20.02
C PRO A 2 60.43 55.30 -20.35
N PRO A 3 60.88 54.04 -20.50
CA PRO A 3 60.05 52.93 -20.98
C PRO A 3 59.23 52.34 -19.83
N GLY A 4 58.05 51.84 -20.16
CA GLY A 4 57.18 51.14 -19.24
C GLY A 4 57.72 49.76 -18.90
N ASP A 5 57.98 49.53 -17.61
CA ASP A 5 57.99 48.20 -17.02
C ASP A 5 56.56 47.86 -16.61
N ALA A 6 55.91 47.07 -17.47
CA ALA A 6 54.75 46.29 -17.07
C ALA A 6 55.27 44.93 -16.61
N ARG A 7 55.08 44.61 -15.32
CA ARG A 7 54.70 43.24 -14.89
C ARG A 7 54.39 43.15 -13.39
N ASP A 8 53.49 42.20 -13.15
CA ASP A 8 53.17 41.50 -11.91
C ASP A 8 52.34 42.21 -10.84
N GLY A 9 51.03 42.26 -11.09
CA GLY A 9 50.01 42.41 -10.05
C GLY A 9 48.98 41.27 -10.13
N ALA A 10 49.36 40.04 -9.77
CA ALA A 10 48.34 39.03 -9.47
C ALA A 10 47.67 39.42 -8.14
N SER A 11 46.35 39.66 -8.15
CA SER A 11 45.57 40.02 -6.97
C SER A 11 45.74 38.94 -5.88
N ALA A 12 45.87 39.35 -4.62
CA ALA A 12 46.03 38.42 -3.49
C ALA A 12 44.90 37.36 -3.42
N LEU A 13 43.71 37.69 -3.95
CA LEU A 13 42.58 36.76 -4.08
C LEU A 13 42.83 35.68 -5.14
N ASP A 14 43.47 36.00 -6.26
CA ASP A 14 43.84 35.03 -7.29
C ASP A 14 44.97 34.11 -6.81
N VAL A 15 45.90 34.65 -6.03
CA VAL A 15 46.98 33.85 -5.39
C VAL A 15 46.38 32.87 -4.38
N ALA A 16 45.44 33.31 -3.55
CA ALA A 16 44.75 32.45 -2.58
C ALA A 16 43.89 31.37 -3.26
N ALA A 17 43.15 31.72 -4.32
CA ALA A 17 42.35 30.77 -5.08
C ALA A 17 43.21 29.71 -5.78
N ARG A 18 44.35 30.13 -6.37
CA ARG A 18 45.34 29.20 -6.97
C ARG A 18 45.97 28.30 -5.93
N ALA A 19 46.30 28.82 -4.75
CA ALA A 19 46.83 28.02 -3.64
C ALA A 19 45.82 26.98 -3.13
N ALA A 20 44.54 27.36 -3.02
CA ALA A 20 43.47 26.44 -2.62
C ALA A 20 43.22 25.35 -3.66
N SER A 21 43.21 25.68 -4.95
CA SER A 21 43.09 24.69 -6.04
C SER A 21 44.26 23.70 -6.01
N ARG A 22 45.50 24.21 -5.84
CA ARG A 22 46.69 23.36 -5.77
C ARG A 22 46.65 22.41 -4.58
N ALA A 23 46.22 22.89 -3.42
CA ALA A 23 46.05 22.05 -2.24
C ALA A 23 44.96 20.97 -2.43
N GLU A 24 43.89 21.25 -3.19
CA GLU A 24 42.87 20.25 -3.52
C GLU A 24 43.42 19.18 -4.48
N ASP A 25 44.23 19.59 -5.46
CA ASP A 25 44.90 18.68 -6.40
C ASP A 25 45.93 17.80 -5.67
N ASP A 26 46.78 18.39 -4.84
CA ASP A 26 47.76 17.67 -4.01
C ASP A 26 47.07 16.64 -3.09
N ALA A 27 45.93 17.00 -2.50
CA ALA A 27 45.15 16.09 -1.67
C ALA A 27 44.50 14.96 -2.49
N TRP A 28 44.05 15.23 -3.72
CA TRP A 28 43.49 14.19 -4.59
C TRP A 28 44.58 13.20 -5.01
N ASP A 29 45.75 13.71 -5.41
CA ASP A 29 46.91 12.91 -5.82
C ASP A 29 47.39 12.02 -4.67
N ALA A 30 47.49 12.56 -3.45
CA ALA A 30 47.87 11.77 -2.27
C ALA A 30 46.90 10.59 -2.00
N HIS A 31 45.60 10.77 -2.19
CA HIS A 31 44.62 9.68 -2.04
C HIS A 31 44.69 8.66 -3.19
N HIS A 32 44.94 9.13 -4.41
CA HIS A 32 45.10 8.28 -5.57
C HIS A 32 46.35 7.40 -5.42
N ASP A 33 47.48 7.98 -5.03
CA ASP A 33 48.73 7.26 -4.82
C ASP A 33 48.63 6.30 -3.63
N ALA A 34 47.97 6.72 -2.55
CA ALA A 34 47.66 5.83 -1.43
C ALA A 34 46.77 4.65 -1.84
N LEU A 35 45.85 4.83 -2.80
CA LEU A 35 45.05 3.73 -3.35
C LEU A 35 45.91 2.77 -4.19
N LEU A 36 46.83 3.29 -5.01
CA LEU A 36 47.77 2.46 -5.78
C LEU A 36 48.70 1.67 -4.86
N ALA A 37 49.32 2.33 -3.87
CA ALA A 37 50.17 1.69 -2.88
C ALA A 37 49.39 0.65 -2.06
N TRP A 38 48.15 0.97 -1.68
CA TRP A 38 47.26 0.00 -1.04
C TRP A 38 46.99 -1.21 -1.93
N SER A 39 46.85 -1.05 -3.25
CA SER A 39 46.54 -2.15 -4.16
C SER A 39 47.67 -3.19 -4.31
N VAL A 40 48.91 -2.78 -4.05
CA VAL A 40 50.11 -3.63 -4.21
C VAL A 40 50.75 -4.03 -2.86
N ALA A 41 50.19 -3.58 -1.74
CA ALA A 41 50.62 -4.01 -0.41
C ALA A 41 50.33 -5.50 -0.18
N ASP A 42 51.18 -6.17 0.59
CA ASP A 42 51.23 -7.62 0.78
C ASP A 42 49.86 -8.33 0.83
N GLY A 43 49.72 -9.38 0.00
CA GLY A 43 48.52 -10.20 -0.07
C GLY A 43 47.38 -9.64 -0.92
N ARG A 44 47.62 -8.60 -1.73
CA ARG A 44 46.63 -8.04 -2.67
C ARG A 44 47.06 -8.25 -4.12
N ASP A 45 46.08 -8.51 -4.96
CA ASP A 45 46.19 -8.87 -6.37
C ASP A 45 46.35 -7.65 -7.32
N GLY A 46 46.72 -6.48 -6.79
CA GLY A 46 46.80 -5.25 -7.57
C GLY A 46 45.45 -4.56 -7.81
N ALA A 47 44.35 -5.06 -7.22
CA ALA A 47 43.04 -4.43 -7.33
C ALA A 47 42.95 -3.12 -6.53
N CYS A 48 42.46 -2.06 -7.15
CA CYS A 48 42.21 -0.74 -6.58
C CYS A 48 40.78 -0.61 -6.00
N ASN A 49 40.19 -1.70 -5.51
CA ASN A 49 38.81 -1.75 -5.01
C ASN A 49 38.75 -1.73 -3.47
N ALA A 50 39.23 -0.65 -2.87
CA ALA A 50 39.30 -0.49 -1.42
C ALA A 50 37.90 -0.54 -0.74
N PRO A 51 37.68 -1.37 0.30
CA PRO A 51 36.47 -1.35 1.13
C PRO A 51 36.22 0.02 1.77
N TRP A 52 34.98 0.36 2.12
CA TRP A 52 34.61 1.69 2.67
C TRP A 52 35.49 2.15 3.86
N ARG A 53 35.90 1.23 4.73
CA ARG A 53 36.71 1.52 5.92
C ARG A 53 38.22 1.42 5.69
N ALA A 54 38.66 1.12 4.46
CA ALA A 54 40.07 0.94 4.18
C ALA A 54 40.83 2.25 4.31
N THR A 55 41.92 2.18 5.06
CA THR A 55 42.87 3.27 5.25
C THR A 55 44.25 2.85 4.77
N HIS A 56 45.00 3.81 4.23
CA HIS A 56 46.40 3.63 3.84
C HIS A 56 47.13 4.96 3.95
N ALA A 57 48.36 4.96 4.47
CA ALA A 57 49.14 6.18 4.74
C ALA A 57 48.36 7.27 5.51
N GLY A 58 47.51 6.87 6.48
CA GLY A 58 46.66 7.78 7.26
C GLY A 58 45.42 8.31 6.52
N LEU A 59 45.23 7.98 5.24
CA LEU A 59 44.11 8.44 4.43
C LEU A 59 43.00 7.39 4.33
N ASN A 60 41.74 7.84 4.37
CA ASN A 60 40.58 6.97 4.16
C ASN A 60 40.27 6.81 2.65
N ILE A 61 41.08 5.98 2.00
CA ILE A 61 40.95 5.68 0.57
C ILE A 61 39.61 5.04 0.20
N GLY A 62 38.98 4.31 1.14
CA GLY A 62 37.69 3.64 0.93
C GLY A 62 36.52 4.60 0.76
N ALA A 63 36.39 5.54 1.70
CA ALA A 63 35.38 6.59 1.62
C ALA A 63 35.67 7.56 0.46
N TRP A 64 36.94 7.91 0.24
CA TRP A 64 37.36 8.73 -0.90
C TRP A 64 36.96 8.11 -2.24
N LEU A 65 37.26 6.82 -2.46
CA LEU A 65 36.95 6.13 -3.71
C LEU A 65 35.45 6.12 -4.01
N GLN A 66 34.61 6.02 -2.98
CA GLN A 66 33.16 6.03 -3.13
C GLN A 66 32.63 7.41 -3.53
N ASN A 67 33.23 8.48 -2.98
CA ASN A 67 32.95 9.84 -3.43
C ASN A 67 33.38 10.04 -4.89
N GLN A 68 34.53 9.51 -5.30
CA GLN A 68 34.99 9.58 -6.70
C GLN A 68 34.03 8.86 -7.64
N ARG A 69 33.59 7.65 -7.31
CA ARG A 69 32.58 6.90 -8.07
C ARG A 69 31.26 7.67 -8.18
N ALA A 70 30.85 8.41 -7.14
CA ALA A 70 29.65 9.24 -7.19
C ALA A 70 29.82 10.45 -8.12
N LYS A 71 30.96 11.15 -8.05
CA LYS A 71 31.28 12.28 -8.94
C LYS A 71 31.36 11.85 -10.41
N LEU A 72 31.94 10.68 -10.70
CA LEU A 72 32.04 10.14 -12.06
C LEU A 72 30.64 9.83 -12.64
N ARG A 73 29.76 9.15 -11.87
CA ARG A 73 28.37 8.89 -12.30
C ARG A 73 27.58 10.18 -12.54
N ALA A 74 27.81 11.21 -11.72
CA ALA A 74 27.18 12.51 -11.87
C ALA A 74 27.77 13.34 -13.01
N LYS A 75 28.83 12.88 -13.70
CA LYS A 75 29.60 13.64 -14.69
C LYS A 75 30.13 14.98 -14.16
N LYS A 76 30.44 15.04 -12.85
CA LYS A 76 30.91 16.25 -12.13
C LYS A 76 32.40 16.15 -11.76
N MET A 77 33.16 15.30 -12.45
CA MET A 77 34.59 15.10 -12.18
C MET A 77 35.43 15.84 -13.23
N PRO A 78 36.53 16.53 -12.82
CA PRO A 78 37.50 17.07 -13.75
C PRO A 78 38.05 16.00 -14.72
N ARG A 79 38.27 16.38 -15.98
CA ARG A 79 38.64 15.46 -17.07
C ARG A 79 39.89 14.63 -16.75
N GLU A 80 40.89 15.25 -16.14
CA GLU A 80 42.15 14.59 -15.79
C GLU A 80 41.93 13.49 -14.73
N ARG A 81 41.21 13.81 -13.64
CA ARG A 81 40.85 12.86 -12.58
C ARG A 81 40.00 11.70 -13.12
N ALA A 82 39.07 12.00 -14.04
CA ALA A 82 38.27 10.97 -14.71
C ALA A 82 39.15 10.04 -15.55
N THR A 83 40.07 10.59 -16.34
CA THR A 83 41.00 9.83 -17.19
C THR A 83 41.85 8.86 -16.37
N ARG A 84 42.36 9.30 -15.21
CA ARG A 84 43.17 8.44 -14.32
C ARG A 84 42.36 7.27 -13.74
N LEU A 85 41.10 7.48 -13.35
CA LEU A 85 40.23 6.40 -12.86
C LEU A 85 39.72 5.48 -14.00
N ASP A 86 39.49 6.04 -15.18
CA ASP A 86 39.12 5.27 -16.38
C ASP A 86 40.28 4.36 -16.81
N ALA A 87 41.54 4.82 -16.70
CA ALA A 87 42.71 3.98 -16.95
C ALA A 87 42.78 2.76 -16.01
N LEU A 88 42.49 2.96 -14.71
CA LEU A 88 42.39 1.85 -13.74
C LEU A 88 41.23 0.90 -14.06
N THR A 89 40.14 1.43 -14.59
CA THR A 89 38.96 0.65 -15.00
C THR A 89 39.25 -0.17 -16.26
N ALA A 90 39.88 0.44 -17.27
CA ALA A 90 40.31 -0.22 -18.50
C ALA A 90 41.35 -1.32 -18.23
N ALA A 91 42.24 -1.11 -17.25
CA ALA A 91 43.19 -2.11 -16.77
C ALA A 91 42.55 -3.22 -15.91
N GLY A 92 41.23 -3.18 -15.67
CA GLY A 92 40.53 -4.17 -14.84
C GLY A 92 40.83 -4.08 -13.34
N ARG A 93 41.60 -3.07 -12.90
CA ARG A 93 42.04 -2.91 -11.50
C ARG A 93 41.00 -2.18 -10.65
N LEU A 94 40.14 -1.35 -11.25
CA LEU A 94 39.09 -0.60 -10.57
C LEU A 94 37.72 -0.89 -11.16
N TRP A 95 36.72 -1.02 -10.30
CA TRP A 95 35.32 -1.12 -10.73
C TRP A 95 34.55 0.15 -10.33
N ILE A 96 34.04 0.90 -11.30
CA ILE A 96 33.22 2.11 -11.02
C ILE A 96 31.89 1.72 -10.41
N ASP A 97 31.26 0.69 -10.98
CA ASP A 97 30.15 -0.02 -10.40
C ASP A 97 30.70 -1.31 -9.81
N ALA A 98 30.62 -1.44 -8.48
CA ALA A 98 31.09 -2.64 -7.81
C ALA A 98 30.39 -3.87 -8.44
N PRO A 99 31.11 -4.95 -8.78
CA PRO A 99 30.53 -6.23 -9.19
C PRO A 99 29.69 -6.91 -8.09
N GLY A 100 29.51 -6.25 -6.95
CA GLY A 100 28.61 -6.64 -5.87
C GLY A 100 27.27 -5.88 -5.81
N ARG A 101 27.06 -4.80 -6.60
CA ARG A 101 25.70 -4.30 -6.83
C ARG A 101 25.08 -5.14 -7.93
N LYS A 102 24.78 -6.40 -7.57
CA LYS A 102 24.05 -7.33 -8.42
C LYS A 102 22.83 -6.61 -8.97
N GLY A 103 22.69 -6.61 -10.30
CA GLY A 103 21.59 -5.94 -10.98
C GLY A 103 20.26 -6.41 -10.40
N TRP A 104 19.22 -5.58 -10.46
CA TRP A 104 17.89 -5.99 -9.99
C TRP A 104 17.43 -7.30 -10.65
N ASN A 105 17.74 -7.47 -11.94
CA ASN A 105 17.47 -8.69 -12.71
C ASN A 105 18.30 -9.88 -12.21
N GLU A 106 19.60 -9.70 -11.97
CA GLU A 106 20.46 -10.77 -11.44
C GLU A 106 19.99 -11.27 -10.05
N GLN A 107 19.48 -10.37 -9.21
CA GLN A 107 18.91 -10.75 -7.92
C GLN A 107 17.58 -11.50 -8.07
N LEU A 108 16.76 -11.13 -9.05
CA LEU A 108 15.53 -11.84 -9.39
C LEU A 108 15.83 -13.23 -9.96
N GLU A 109 16.83 -13.37 -10.83
CA GLU A 109 17.31 -14.64 -11.36
C GLU A 109 17.82 -15.55 -10.23
N LYS A 110 18.59 -15.01 -9.28
CA LYS A 110 19.04 -15.76 -8.11
C LYS A 110 17.90 -16.19 -7.18
N LEU A 111 16.86 -15.36 -7.06
CA LEU A 111 15.64 -15.77 -6.37
C LEU A 111 14.92 -16.90 -7.10
N ALA A 112 14.85 -16.83 -8.44
CA ALA A 112 14.25 -17.88 -9.27
C ALA A 112 15.03 -19.19 -9.18
N ALA A 113 16.36 -19.14 -9.31
CA ALA A 113 17.23 -20.31 -9.17
C ALA A 113 17.13 -20.94 -7.77
N TRP A 114 17.06 -20.11 -6.72
CA TRP A 114 16.83 -20.60 -5.37
C TRP A 114 15.46 -21.29 -5.23
N ALA A 115 14.39 -20.68 -5.73
CA ALA A 115 13.04 -21.24 -5.65
C ALA A 115 12.98 -22.56 -6.43
N GLU A 116 13.58 -22.60 -7.60
CA GLU A 116 13.62 -23.80 -8.43
C GLU A 116 14.35 -24.95 -7.71
N LYS A 117 15.55 -24.67 -7.20
CA LYS A 117 16.33 -25.64 -6.42
C LYS A 117 15.63 -26.11 -5.14
N THR A 118 14.84 -25.26 -4.50
CA THR A 118 14.25 -25.54 -3.17
C THR A 118 12.90 -26.23 -3.27
N ASN A 119 12.08 -25.88 -4.27
CA ASN A 119 10.68 -26.28 -4.31
C ASN A 119 10.08 -26.42 -5.72
N GLY A 120 10.88 -26.57 -6.78
CA GLY A 120 10.31 -26.72 -8.11
C GLY A 120 9.77 -25.41 -8.70
N GLY A 121 10.16 -24.25 -8.16
CA GLY A 121 9.70 -22.94 -8.62
C GLY A 121 8.27 -22.60 -8.19
N VAL A 122 7.73 -23.32 -7.20
CA VAL A 122 6.37 -23.15 -6.68
C VAL A 122 6.29 -22.00 -5.67
N ASP A 123 7.37 -21.72 -4.93
CA ASP A 123 7.40 -20.68 -3.90
C ASP A 123 8.68 -19.82 -3.97
N TYR A 124 8.50 -18.53 -4.29
CA TYR A 124 9.56 -17.52 -4.37
C TYR A 124 9.73 -16.74 -3.05
N ASN A 125 9.06 -17.12 -1.97
CA ASN A 125 9.05 -16.39 -0.70
C ASN A 125 10.26 -16.71 0.20
N ALA A 126 11.46 -16.40 -0.28
CA ALA A 126 12.70 -16.58 0.48
C ALA A 126 12.62 -15.89 1.87
N PRO A 127 12.87 -16.61 2.99
CA PRO A 127 13.02 -16.01 4.31
C PRO A 127 14.11 -14.94 4.33
N VAL A 128 13.99 -13.91 5.18
CA VAL A 128 14.88 -12.73 5.18
C VAL A 128 16.37 -13.07 5.29
N GLY A 129 16.74 -14.11 6.05
CA GLY A 129 18.13 -14.57 6.21
C GLY A 129 18.70 -15.36 5.03
N THR A 130 17.87 -15.68 4.03
CA THR A 130 18.27 -16.57 2.93
C THR A 130 19.34 -15.93 2.06
N THR A 131 20.44 -16.67 1.91
CA THR A 131 21.54 -16.35 1.02
C THR A 131 21.69 -17.46 -0.01
N HIS A 132 21.75 -17.09 -1.29
CA HIS A 132 21.92 -18.02 -2.41
C HIS A 132 22.98 -17.45 -3.35
N GLU A 133 24.00 -18.24 -3.71
CA GLU A 133 25.09 -17.81 -4.60
C GLU A 133 25.73 -16.46 -4.19
N GLY A 134 25.99 -16.31 -2.89
CA GLY A 134 26.53 -15.09 -2.30
C GLY A 134 25.60 -13.86 -2.40
N ALA A 135 24.33 -14.02 -2.77
CA ALA A 135 23.32 -12.96 -2.74
C ALA A 135 22.39 -13.14 -1.55
N LYS A 136 22.17 -12.07 -0.77
CA LYS A 136 21.17 -12.03 0.32
C LYS A 136 19.75 -11.86 -0.24
N ILE A 137 19.27 -12.87 -0.98
CA ILE A 137 18.00 -12.84 -1.72
C ILE A 137 16.79 -12.60 -0.82
N GLY A 138 16.81 -13.09 0.43
CA GLY A 138 15.75 -12.85 1.40
C GLY A 138 15.60 -11.39 1.79
N ALA A 139 16.72 -10.74 2.15
CA ALA A 139 16.75 -9.32 2.49
C ALA A 139 16.45 -8.43 1.27
N TRP A 140 16.93 -8.83 0.10
CA TRP A 140 16.61 -8.15 -1.17
C TRP A 140 15.11 -8.21 -1.46
N LEU A 141 14.47 -9.38 -1.32
CA LEU A 141 13.04 -9.57 -1.55
C LEU A 141 12.19 -8.79 -0.55
N ALA A 142 12.57 -8.77 0.73
CA ALA A 142 11.91 -7.95 1.74
C ALA A 142 11.95 -6.45 1.36
N THR A 143 13.11 -5.98 0.89
CA THR A 143 13.26 -4.61 0.39
C THR A 143 12.35 -4.34 -0.81
N GLN A 144 12.22 -5.30 -1.74
CA GLN A 144 11.33 -5.13 -2.91
C GLN A 144 9.86 -5.08 -2.51
N ARG A 145 9.43 -5.92 -1.56
CA ARG A 145 8.06 -5.88 -1.00
C ARG A 145 7.74 -4.53 -0.38
N THR A 146 8.66 -3.98 0.40
CA THR A 146 8.53 -2.63 1.00
C THR A 146 8.43 -1.56 -0.09
N ARG A 147 9.34 -1.56 -1.08
CA ARG A 147 9.31 -0.59 -2.19
C ARG A 147 8.01 -0.69 -3.00
N ARG A 148 7.50 -1.90 -3.22
CA ARG A 148 6.22 -2.13 -3.91
C ARG A 148 5.02 -1.66 -3.09
N ARG A 149 5.03 -1.87 -1.77
CA ARG A 149 3.99 -1.40 -0.85
C ARG A 149 3.94 0.12 -0.78
N ASP A 150 5.11 0.75 -0.68
CA ASP A 150 5.24 2.20 -0.51
C ASP A 150 5.05 2.97 -1.83
N GLY A 151 5.15 2.28 -2.98
CA GLY A 151 4.91 2.85 -4.31
C GLY A 151 5.80 4.06 -4.61
N GLU A 152 5.20 5.14 -5.09
CA GLU A 152 5.88 6.41 -5.38
C GLU A 152 6.45 7.08 -4.11
N ASN A 153 5.96 6.73 -2.92
CA ASN A 153 6.46 7.27 -1.65
C ASN A 153 7.74 6.57 -1.18
N ALA A 154 8.19 5.50 -1.84
CA ALA A 154 9.44 4.85 -1.51
C ALA A 154 10.62 5.81 -1.76
N ARG A 155 11.62 5.81 -0.87
CA ARG A 155 12.88 6.56 -1.08
C ARG A 155 13.53 6.29 -2.45
N ARG A 156 13.29 5.10 -3.00
CA ARG A 156 13.64 4.69 -4.37
C ARG A 156 12.50 3.85 -4.94
N PRO A 157 11.55 4.44 -5.67
CA PRO A 157 10.45 3.69 -6.28
C PRO A 157 10.96 2.56 -7.19
N LEU A 158 10.15 1.51 -7.36
CA LEU A 158 10.44 0.49 -8.37
C LEU A 158 10.25 1.11 -9.75
N LYS A 159 11.15 0.80 -10.68
CA LYS A 159 10.89 1.11 -12.09
C LYS A 159 9.65 0.33 -12.57
N PRO A 160 8.91 0.82 -13.58
CA PRO A 160 7.74 0.12 -14.11
C PRO A 160 8.03 -1.36 -14.46
N GLU A 161 9.15 -1.64 -15.10
CA GLU A 161 9.62 -2.99 -15.44
C GLU A 161 9.84 -3.89 -14.20
N GLN A 162 10.33 -3.33 -13.10
CA GLN A 162 10.61 -4.05 -11.85
C GLN A 162 9.32 -4.35 -11.09
N ALA A 163 8.38 -3.40 -11.08
CA ALA A 163 7.06 -3.58 -10.50
C ALA A 163 6.29 -4.66 -11.26
N ALA A 164 6.26 -4.58 -12.59
CA ALA A 164 5.60 -5.57 -13.45
C ALA A 164 6.15 -6.99 -13.25
N ALA A 165 7.48 -7.15 -13.12
CA ALA A 165 8.09 -8.44 -12.88
C ALA A 165 7.70 -9.06 -11.52
N LEU A 166 7.58 -8.25 -10.46
CA LEU A 166 7.07 -8.74 -9.16
C LEU A 166 5.56 -9.03 -9.22
N ASP A 167 4.80 -8.19 -9.92
CA ASP A 167 3.36 -8.38 -10.11
C ASP A 167 3.04 -9.67 -10.85
N ALA A 168 3.84 -10.04 -11.86
CA ALA A 168 3.70 -11.31 -12.55
C ALA A 168 3.88 -12.52 -11.61
N LEU A 169 4.84 -12.46 -10.68
CA LEU A 169 5.04 -13.53 -9.68
C LEU A 169 3.90 -13.57 -8.64
N VAL A 170 3.35 -12.42 -8.27
CA VAL A 170 2.17 -12.34 -7.39
C VAL A 170 0.93 -12.89 -8.09
N LEU A 171 0.72 -12.55 -9.36
CA LEU A 171 -0.40 -13.04 -10.17
C LEU A 171 -0.36 -14.55 -10.36
N ARG A 172 0.83 -15.11 -10.54
CA ARG A 172 1.06 -16.57 -10.58
C ARG A 172 0.83 -17.25 -9.23
N GLY A 173 0.68 -16.51 -8.15
CA GLY A 173 0.52 -17.05 -6.79
C GLY A 173 1.81 -17.57 -6.15
N VAL A 174 2.96 -17.45 -6.80
CA VAL A 174 4.25 -17.97 -6.32
C VAL A 174 4.98 -16.98 -5.40
N LEU A 175 4.60 -15.70 -5.42
CA LEU A 175 5.15 -14.67 -4.55
C LEU A 175 4.06 -14.01 -3.71
N ARG A 176 4.25 -13.97 -2.39
CA ARG A 176 3.43 -13.22 -1.44
C ARG A 176 3.98 -11.80 -1.33
N CYS A 177 3.17 -10.84 -1.73
CA CYS A 177 3.35 -9.43 -1.41
C CYS A 177 2.09 -8.95 -0.68
N GLU A 178 2.24 -8.11 0.34
CA GLU A 178 1.09 -7.37 0.86
C GLU A 178 0.43 -6.63 -0.31
N LYS A 179 -0.90 -6.72 -0.41
CA LYS A 179 -1.65 -6.00 -1.44
C LYS A 179 -1.25 -4.53 -1.34
N ALA A 180 -0.97 -3.90 -2.49
CA ALA A 180 -0.72 -2.45 -2.56
C ALA A 180 -1.76 -1.73 -1.70
N ASP A 181 -1.35 -0.69 -0.97
CA ASP A 181 -2.26 0.06 -0.11
C ASP A 181 -3.54 0.35 -0.91
N PRO A 182 -4.71 -0.19 -0.51
CA PRO A 182 -5.92 0.01 -1.28
C PRO A 182 -6.40 1.46 -1.23
N TRP A 183 -5.78 2.31 -0.40
CA TRP A 183 -6.20 3.68 -0.17
C TRP A 183 -6.25 4.52 -1.45
N PRO A 184 -5.20 4.65 -2.29
CA PRO A 184 -5.25 5.50 -3.48
C PRO A 184 -6.34 5.07 -4.47
N ARG A 185 -6.47 3.75 -4.70
CA ARG A 185 -7.54 3.22 -5.57
C ARG A 185 -8.93 3.51 -5.02
N LYS A 186 -9.16 3.28 -3.72
CA LYS A 186 -10.47 3.50 -3.10
C LYS A 186 -10.80 4.99 -2.96
N TRP A 187 -9.80 5.83 -2.77
CA TRP A 187 -9.94 7.28 -2.79
C TRP A 187 -10.32 7.78 -4.18
N ALA A 188 -9.73 7.24 -5.25
CA ALA A 188 -10.14 7.55 -6.61
C ALA A 188 -11.63 7.21 -6.88
N LEU A 189 -12.15 6.13 -6.28
CA LEU A 189 -13.59 5.80 -6.35
C LEU A 189 -14.46 6.83 -5.61
N VAL A 190 -13.99 7.40 -4.52
CA VAL A 190 -14.68 8.49 -3.81
C VAL A 190 -14.75 9.74 -4.68
N LEU A 191 -13.63 10.09 -5.33
CA LEU A 191 -13.55 11.23 -6.24
C LEU A 191 -14.47 11.03 -7.45
N LYS A 192 -14.37 9.88 -8.12
CA LYS A 192 -15.25 9.50 -9.22
C LYS A 192 -16.73 9.63 -8.85
N TRP A 193 -17.12 9.11 -7.69
CA TRP A 193 -18.50 9.22 -7.23
C TRP A 193 -18.94 10.68 -7.05
N GLY A 194 -18.11 11.54 -6.45
CA GLY A 194 -18.47 12.94 -6.25
C GLY A 194 -18.61 13.72 -7.55
N GLU A 195 -17.76 13.44 -8.54
CA GLU A 195 -17.89 14.02 -9.87
C GLU A 195 -19.17 13.53 -10.57
N GLU A 196 -19.39 12.22 -10.63
CA GLU A 196 -20.50 11.63 -11.39
C GLU A 196 -21.88 11.81 -10.75
N ARG A 197 -21.96 11.79 -9.41
CA ARG A 197 -23.23 11.75 -8.67
C ARG A 197 -23.55 13.04 -7.93
N ALA A 198 -22.54 13.84 -7.60
CA ALA A 198 -22.69 15.10 -6.89
C ALA A 198 -22.16 16.30 -7.69
N ASN A 199 -21.84 16.11 -8.99
CA ASN A 199 -21.38 17.17 -9.88
C ASN A 199 -20.20 17.99 -9.30
N GLY A 200 -19.33 17.34 -8.53
CA GLY A 200 -18.17 17.96 -7.87
C GLY A 200 -18.51 18.88 -6.68
N GLU A 201 -19.78 18.98 -6.27
CA GLU A 201 -20.22 19.74 -5.09
C GLU A 201 -19.66 19.12 -3.81
N HIS A 202 -19.74 17.79 -3.70
CA HIS A 202 -19.23 17.06 -2.54
C HIS A 202 -18.80 15.62 -2.85
N PHE A 203 -17.92 15.07 -2.02
CA PHE A 203 -17.40 13.70 -2.13
C PHE A 203 -17.93 12.79 -1.00
N ASN A 204 -19.10 13.11 -0.46
CA ASN A 204 -19.72 12.40 0.65
C ASN A 204 -20.46 11.13 0.22
N VAL A 205 -19.70 10.11 -0.16
CA VAL A 205 -20.23 8.81 -0.61
C VAL A 205 -21.21 8.20 0.43
N PRO A 206 -22.45 7.83 0.03
CA PRO A 206 -23.41 7.15 0.88
C PRO A 206 -22.85 5.86 1.46
N TYR A 207 -23.18 5.55 2.71
CA TYR A 207 -22.59 4.43 3.47
C TYR A 207 -22.75 3.06 2.77
N ASP A 208 -23.88 2.85 2.13
CA ASP A 208 -24.31 1.64 1.44
C ASP A 208 -23.84 1.56 -0.02
N TYR A 209 -23.28 2.64 -0.57
CA TYR A 209 -22.81 2.68 -1.95
C TYR A 209 -21.67 1.69 -2.20
N LYS A 210 -21.75 1.05 -3.38
CA LYS A 210 -20.76 0.12 -3.92
C LYS A 210 -20.41 0.48 -5.36
N ASP A 211 -19.15 0.32 -5.72
CA ASP A 211 -18.66 0.36 -7.11
C ASP A 211 -18.05 -1.02 -7.41
N GLY A 212 -18.75 -1.82 -8.21
CA GLY A 212 -18.47 -3.26 -8.36
C GLY A 212 -18.54 -4.00 -7.02
N ASP A 213 -17.46 -4.74 -6.68
CA ASP A 213 -17.32 -5.45 -5.40
C ASP A 213 -16.88 -4.55 -4.24
N GLU A 214 -16.58 -3.27 -4.49
CA GLU A 214 -16.00 -2.37 -3.51
C GLU A 214 -17.06 -1.62 -2.71
N ARG A 215 -17.07 -1.80 -1.38
CA ARG A 215 -17.92 -1.05 -0.45
C ARG A 215 -17.32 0.32 -0.12
N VAL A 216 -17.37 1.24 -1.08
CA VAL A 216 -16.73 2.57 -1.00
C VAL A 216 -17.29 3.39 0.16
N GLY A 217 -18.61 3.38 0.38
CA GLY A 217 -19.24 4.10 1.49
C GLY A 217 -18.77 3.67 2.87
N VAL A 218 -18.71 2.36 3.10
CA VAL A 218 -18.20 1.76 4.35
C VAL A 218 -16.73 2.10 4.54
N TRP A 219 -15.94 2.07 3.47
CA TRP A 219 -14.53 2.40 3.50
C TRP A 219 -14.29 3.88 3.83
N LEU A 220 -15.01 4.80 3.19
CA LEU A 220 -14.92 6.25 3.46
C LEU A 220 -15.30 6.56 4.91
N ASN A 221 -16.35 5.93 5.43
CA ASN A 221 -16.73 6.08 6.83
C ASN A 221 -15.63 5.59 7.79
N THR A 222 -14.91 4.52 7.43
CA THR A 222 -13.73 4.07 8.19
C THR A 222 -12.62 5.12 8.18
N GLN A 223 -12.39 5.79 7.04
CA GLN A 223 -11.38 6.85 6.95
C GLN A 223 -11.76 8.05 7.82
N ARG A 224 -13.02 8.48 7.79
CA ARG A 224 -13.53 9.53 8.69
C ARG A 224 -13.34 9.19 10.17
N GLN A 225 -13.56 7.93 10.55
CA GLN A 225 -13.32 7.47 11.92
C GLN A 225 -11.83 7.51 12.30
N ARG A 226 -10.93 7.11 11.39
CA ARG A 226 -9.48 7.21 11.63
C ARG A 226 -9.02 8.65 11.74
N PHE A 227 -9.56 9.53 10.90
CA PHE A 227 -9.25 10.96 10.89
C PHE A 227 -9.62 11.66 12.21
N ARG A 228 -10.79 11.32 12.79
CA ARG A 228 -11.22 11.86 14.09
C ARG A 228 -10.41 11.35 15.29
N GLY A 229 -9.66 10.26 15.14
CA GLY A 229 -9.00 9.59 16.25
C GLY A 229 -9.96 8.79 17.15
N GLY A 230 -9.42 8.11 18.18
CA GLY A 230 -10.20 7.39 19.18
C GLY A 230 -10.82 6.06 18.72
N THR A 231 -10.34 5.46 17.64
CA THR A 231 -10.84 4.17 17.12
C THR A 231 -9.86 3.02 17.38
N THR A 232 -10.39 1.86 17.73
CA THR A 232 -9.62 0.60 17.87
C THR A 232 -9.35 -0.10 16.54
N LYS A 233 -9.83 0.46 15.41
CA LYS A 233 -9.75 -0.17 14.09
C LYS A 233 -8.62 0.41 13.23
N ASN A 234 -7.52 -0.34 13.18
CA ASN A 234 -6.42 -0.26 12.21
C ASN A 234 -5.57 1.02 12.25
N LEU A 235 -4.35 0.87 11.71
CA LEU A 235 -3.25 1.84 11.68
C LEU A 235 -3.69 3.29 11.41
N PRO A 236 -2.98 4.27 12.00
CA PRO A 236 -3.19 5.69 11.74
C PRO A 236 -3.08 6.00 10.24
N LEU A 237 -3.80 7.03 9.81
CA LEU A 237 -3.65 7.58 8.46
C LEU A 237 -2.21 8.08 8.29
N THR A 238 -1.62 7.82 7.12
CA THR A 238 -0.32 8.41 6.78
C THR A 238 -0.44 9.93 6.62
N PRO A 239 0.65 10.70 6.73
CA PRO A 239 0.61 12.15 6.54
C PRO A 239 -0.04 12.57 5.22
N TRP A 240 0.30 11.88 4.12
CA TRP A 240 -0.29 12.13 2.80
C TRP A 240 -1.81 11.84 2.77
N GLN A 241 -2.26 10.73 3.35
CA GLN A 241 -3.70 10.42 3.41
C GLN A 241 -4.48 11.46 4.23
N THR A 242 -3.88 11.93 5.33
CA THR A 242 -4.44 12.99 6.17
C THR A 242 -4.54 14.30 5.37
N GLU A 243 -3.49 14.68 4.64
CA GLU A 243 -3.48 15.88 3.79
C GLU A 243 -4.58 15.84 2.71
N GLN A 244 -4.74 14.72 2.01
CA GLN A 244 -5.79 14.55 1.00
C GLN A 244 -7.21 14.71 1.58
N MET A 245 -7.44 14.15 2.77
CA MET A 245 -8.73 14.31 3.45
C MET A 245 -8.93 15.75 3.94
N GLN A 246 -7.90 16.34 4.58
CA GLN A 246 -7.95 17.70 5.10
C GLN A 246 -8.25 18.71 4.00
N ALA A 247 -7.61 18.60 2.83
CA ALA A 247 -7.88 19.47 1.69
C ALA A 247 -9.36 19.46 1.26
N MET A 248 -9.99 18.29 1.25
CA MET A 248 -11.42 18.17 0.89
C MET A 248 -12.35 18.70 1.99
N ILE A 249 -11.91 18.61 3.25
CA ILE A 249 -12.64 19.15 4.40
C ILE A 249 -12.59 20.68 4.39
N ASP A 250 -11.40 21.24 4.19
CA ASP A 250 -11.18 22.69 4.12
C ASP A 250 -11.93 23.32 2.94
N ALA A 251 -12.02 22.59 1.83
CA ALA A 251 -12.84 22.98 0.68
C ALA A 251 -14.36 22.83 0.91
N GLY A 252 -14.80 22.33 2.08
CA GLY A 252 -16.21 22.08 2.40
C GLY A 252 -16.84 20.89 1.65
N LYS A 253 -16.05 20.14 0.88
CA LYS A 253 -16.52 19.06 -0.01
C LYS A 253 -16.57 17.69 0.64
N LEU A 254 -15.89 17.49 1.77
CA LEU A 254 -15.94 16.26 2.56
C LEU A 254 -16.30 16.55 4.00
N TRP A 255 -17.33 15.87 4.51
CA TRP A 255 -17.76 16.05 5.88
C TRP A 255 -17.13 15.00 6.78
N VAL A 256 -16.42 15.47 7.81
CA VAL A 256 -15.92 14.58 8.87
C VAL A 256 -17.06 14.14 9.76
N HIS A 257 -18.02 15.00 10.05
CA HIS A 257 -19.25 14.68 10.78
C HIS A 257 -20.42 14.63 9.80
N ALA A 258 -21.46 13.83 10.06
CA ALA A 258 -22.68 13.97 9.27
C ALA A 258 -23.26 15.37 9.54
N PRO A 259 -23.61 16.15 8.51
CA PRO A 259 -24.31 17.42 8.71
C PRO A 259 -25.60 17.20 9.51
N ASP A 260 -25.98 18.20 10.31
CA ASP A 260 -27.16 18.12 11.17
C ASP A 260 -28.46 17.98 10.35
N ASP A 261 -28.46 18.38 9.07
CA ASP A 261 -29.62 18.32 8.17
C ASP A 261 -29.82 16.97 7.45
N VAL A 262 -28.90 15.99 7.62
CA VAL A 262 -28.99 14.69 6.92
C VAL A 262 -30.26 13.94 7.29
N TRP A 263 -30.70 14.05 8.55
CA TRP A 263 -31.96 13.43 8.98
C TRP A 263 -33.15 14.09 8.29
N GLU A 264 -33.19 15.43 8.25
CA GLU A 264 -34.26 16.19 7.61
C GLU A 264 -34.37 15.91 6.12
N LYS A 265 -33.24 15.87 5.41
CA LYS A 265 -33.19 15.50 3.98
C LYS A 265 -33.77 14.10 3.73
N LYS A 266 -33.42 13.11 4.55
CA LYS A 266 -33.95 11.74 4.43
C LYS A 266 -35.41 11.63 4.82
N PHE A 267 -35.85 12.41 5.81
CA PHE A 267 -37.26 12.48 6.17
C PHE A 267 -38.10 13.12 5.06
N ALA A 268 -37.60 14.16 4.39
CA ALA A 268 -38.24 14.75 3.21
C ALA A 268 -38.34 13.73 2.06
N LEU A 269 -37.30 12.92 1.81
CA LEU A 269 -37.33 11.84 0.83
C LEU A 269 -38.38 10.76 1.20
N LEU A 270 -38.51 10.39 2.47
CA LEU A 270 -39.58 9.49 2.94
C LEU A 270 -40.96 10.05 2.59
N LEU A 271 -41.20 11.34 2.85
CA LEU A 271 -42.48 11.98 2.55
C LEU A 271 -42.77 12.03 1.05
N ARG A 272 -41.76 12.31 0.22
CA ARG A 272 -41.89 12.28 -1.25
C ARG A 272 -42.20 10.86 -1.74
N TRP A 273 -41.42 9.87 -1.30
CA TRP A 273 -41.65 8.47 -1.64
C TRP A 273 -43.08 8.03 -1.31
N GLY A 274 -43.60 8.36 -0.12
CA GLY A 274 -44.97 7.99 0.24
C GLY A 274 -46.02 8.71 -0.61
N LYS A 275 -45.82 10.00 -0.94
CA LYS A 275 -46.71 10.71 -1.86
C LYS A 275 -46.73 10.08 -3.25
N GLU A 276 -45.58 9.68 -3.77
CA GLU A 276 -45.46 9.12 -5.13
C GLU A 276 -45.91 7.66 -5.22
N LYS A 277 -45.44 6.80 -4.30
CA LYS A 277 -45.64 5.35 -4.37
C LYS A 277 -46.93 4.89 -3.73
N THR A 278 -47.40 5.58 -2.70
CA THR A 278 -48.60 5.18 -1.95
C THR A 278 -49.69 6.24 -1.95
N ARG A 279 -49.52 7.34 -2.71
CA ARG A 279 -50.43 8.50 -2.72
C ARG A 279 -50.64 9.12 -1.33
N GLY A 280 -49.64 8.98 -0.45
CA GLY A 280 -49.69 9.45 0.93
C GLY A 280 -50.50 8.55 1.89
N VAL A 281 -50.97 7.38 1.42
CA VAL A 281 -51.71 6.43 2.26
C VAL A 281 -50.79 5.84 3.34
N ASN A 282 -49.54 5.54 3.00
CA ASN A 282 -48.58 5.04 3.99
C ASN A 282 -47.11 5.30 3.61
N TYR A 283 -46.25 5.35 4.62
CA TYR A 283 -44.81 5.59 4.48
C TYR A 283 -43.98 4.34 4.83
N ASN A 284 -44.56 3.14 4.65
CA ASN A 284 -43.90 1.88 4.99
C ASN A 284 -42.96 1.43 3.87
N VAL A 285 -41.79 2.05 3.80
CA VAL A 285 -40.77 1.71 2.81
C VAL A 285 -40.27 0.27 3.01
N PRO A 286 -40.29 -0.60 1.97
CA PRO A 286 -39.70 -1.93 2.03
C PRO A 286 -38.20 -1.90 2.36
N GLN A 287 -37.68 -2.89 3.09
CA GLN A 287 -36.31 -2.87 3.64
C GLN A 287 -35.20 -2.63 2.59
N GLY A 288 -35.37 -3.13 1.37
CA GLY A 288 -34.39 -3.02 0.28
C GLY A 288 -34.64 -1.86 -0.69
N GLU A 289 -35.69 -1.06 -0.47
CA GLU A 289 -36.07 -0.01 -1.42
C GLU A 289 -35.03 1.12 -1.42
N GLU A 290 -34.49 1.37 -2.61
CA GLU A 290 -33.64 2.51 -2.92
C GLU A 290 -34.48 3.59 -3.61
N TYR A 291 -34.40 4.82 -3.13
CA TYR A 291 -35.11 5.96 -3.68
C TYR A 291 -34.18 7.16 -3.73
N GLU A 292 -34.04 7.76 -4.91
CA GLU A 292 -33.10 8.87 -5.18
C GLU A 292 -31.67 8.57 -4.67
N GLY A 293 -31.19 7.33 -4.86
CA GLY A 293 -29.84 6.90 -4.47
C GLY A 293 -29.65 6.64 -2.96
N VAL A 294 -30.74 6.60 -2.18
CA VAL A 294 -30.72 6.34 -0.74
C VAL A 294 -31.53 5.08 -0.43
N ASN A 295 -30.95 4.13 0.31
CA ASN A 295 -31.72 3.01 0.87
C ASN A 295 -32.64 3.48 2.01
N LEU A 296 -33.80 4.02 1.62
CA LEU A 296 -34.81 4.55 2.54
C LEU A 296 -35.38 3.46 3.44
N GLY A 297 -35.49 2.23 2.95
CA GLY A 297 -35.99 1.08 3.73
C GLY A 297 -35.15 0.78 4.97
N SER A 298 -33.84 0.64 4.78
CA SER A 298 -32.89 0.41 5.86
C SER A 298 -32.79 1.62 6.80
N TRP A 299 -32.81 2.83 6.26
CA TRP A 299 -32.81 4.05 7.08
C TRP A 299 -34.04 4.12 7.99
N LEU A 300 -35.23 3.89 7.44
CA LEU A 300 -36.50 3.92 8.19
C LEU A 300 -36.56 2.83 9.25
N SER A 301 -36.10 1.61 8.95
CA SER A 301 -35.99 0.54 9.94
C SER A 301 -35.09 0.94 11.11
N THR A 302 -34.00 1.63 10.85
CA THR A 302 -33.09 2.15 11.88
C THR A 302 -33.77 3.21 12.74
N GLN A 303 -34.54 4.12 12.12
CA GLN A 303 -35.26 5.16 12.86
C GLN A 303 -36.33 4.58 13.78
N ARG A 304 -37.11 3.60 13.30
CA ARG A 304 -38.12 2.90 14.10
C ARG A 304 -37.51 2.18 15.31
N ALA A 305 -36.33 1.60 15.15
CA ALA A 305 -35.60 0.97 16.25
C ALA A 305 -35.09 2.00 17.28
N ARG A 306 -34.59 3.15 16.82
CA ARG A 306 -34.16 4.28 17.70
C ARG A 306 -35.34 4.87 18.48
N LEU A 307 -36.53 4.91 17.87
CA LEU A 307 -37.75 5.40 18.51
C LEU A 307 -38.19 4.49 19.67
N LEU A 308 -38.06 3.17 19.50
CA LEU A 308 -38.43 2.14 20.47
C LEU A 308 -37.41 2.01 21.62
N HIS A 309 -36.12 2.05 21.31
CA HIS A 309 -35.04 1.89 22.27
C HIS A 309 -34.35 3.25 22.47
N GLU A 310 -34.87 4.03 23.40
CA GLU A 310 -34.40 5.40 23.70
C GLU A 310 -32.90 5.47 24.01
N THR A 311 -32.29 4.39 24.52
CA THR A 311 -30.91 4.42 25.05
C THR A 311 -30.09 3.13 24.89
N LEU A 312 -30.60 2.05 24.29
CA LEU A 312 -29.97 0.72 24.37
C LEU A 312 -29.11 0.29 23.16
N GLY A 313 -28.53 1.24 22.40
CA GLY A 313 -27.75 0.92 21.21
C GLY A 313 -26.57 1.84 20.93
N LYS A 314 -25.70 1.42 20.00
CA LYS A 314 -24.51 2.17 19.52
C LYS A 314 -24.85 3.44 18.70
N ASN A 315 -26.14 3.79 18.58
CA ASN A 315 -26.63 4.87 17.73
C ASN A 315 -27.02 6.08 18.59
N ARG A 316 -26.77 7.30 18.08
CA ARG A 316 -27.22 8.54 18.72
C ARG A 316 -28.75 8.49 18.96
N PRO A 317 -29.25 8.93 20.13
CA PRO A 317 -30.68 9.12 20.36
C PRO A 317 -31.32 10.02 19.29
N LEU A 318 -32.61 9.85 19.00
CA LEU A 318 -33.35 10.81 18.18
C LEU A 318 -33.47 12.13 18.94
N SER A 319 -33.40 13.27 18.24
CA SER A 319 -33.79 14.54 18.85
C SER A 319 -35.30 14.54 19.14
N ASP A 320 -35.75 15.44 20.02
CA ASP A 320 -37.19 15.59 20.32
C ASP A 320 -38.00 15.91 19.06
N ASP A 321 -37.44 16.69 18.14
CA ASP A 321 -38.10 17.03 16.88
C ASP A 321 -38.19 15.84 15.92
N GLU A 322 -37.09 15.10 15.76
CA GLU A 322 -37.04 13.87 14.95
C GLU A 322 -38.04 12.83 15.47
N ARG A 323 -38.15 12.70 16.80
CA ARG A 323 -39.10 11.83 17.50
C ARG A 323 -40.54 12.25 17.20
N ARG A 324 -40.87 13.54 17.38
CA ARG A 324 -42.22 14.06 17.12
C ARG A 324 -42.66 13.81 15.67
N LYS A 325 -41.78 14.04 14.70
CA LYS A 325 -42.06 13.85 13.27
C LYS A 325 -42.40 12.39 12.93
N LEU A 326 -41.63 11.43 13.45
CA LEU A 326 -41.90 10.00 13.25
C LEU A 326 -43.15 9.53 14.01
N GLN A 327 -43.32 10.00 15.25
CA GLN A 327 -44.47 9.65 16.07
C GLN A 327 -45.77 10.12 15.42
N LYS A 328 -45.79 11.34 14.86
CA LYS A 328 -46.95 11.85 14.12
C LYS A 328 -47.37 10.94 12.96
N LEU A 329 -46.43 10.38 12.21
CA LEU A 329 -46.77 9.44 11.12
C LEU A 329 -47.34 8.11 11.64
N ILE A 330 -46.94 7.69 12.84
CA ILE A 330 -47.47 6.50 13.51
C ILE A 330 -48.89 6.77 14.02
N ASP A 331 -49.07 7.91 14.69
CA ASP A 331 -50.36 8.35 15.23
C ASP A 331 -51.40 8.55 14.12
N ASP A 332 -50.98 9.09 12.96
CA ASP A 332 -51.79 9.21 11.75
C ASP A 332 -52.13 7.84 11.10
N GLY A 333 -51.59 6.72 11.61
CA GLY A 333 -51.76 5.38 11.04
C GLY A 333 -50.99 5.15 9.73
N LYS A 334 -50.15 6.11 9.31
CA LYS A 334 -49.43 6.07 8.03
C LYS A 334 -48.09 5.35 8.12
N LEU A 335 -47.59 5.09 9.33
CA LEU A 335 -46.31 4.41 9.58
C LEU A 335 -46.47 3.31 10.63
N ARG A 336 -45.98 2.10 10.33
CA ARG A 336 -46.00 1.01 11.32
C ARG A 336 -44.92 1.21 12.39
N PRO A 337 -45.25 1.05 13.70
CA PRO A 337 -44.27 1.10 14.76
C PRO A 337 -43.33 -0.11 14.72
N SER A 338 -42.14 0.00 15.33
CA SER A 338 -41.27 -1.15 15.54
C SER A 338 -41.87 -2.06 16.61
N THR A 339 -41.90 -3.36 16.37
CA THR A 339 -42.21 -4.34 17.41
C THR A 339 -40.94 -4.66 18.21
N PRO A 340 -41.00 -4.79 19.54
CA PRO A 340 -39.91 -5.34 20.32
C PRO A 340 -39.57 -6.74 19.81
N ARG A 341 -38.31 -7.01 19.49
CA ARG A 341 -37.88 -8.40 19.34
C ARG A 341 -38.02 -9.06 20.71
N GLY A 342 -39.00 -9.94 20.85
CA GLY A 342 -39.04 -10.86 21.98
C GLY A 342 -37.69 -11.57 22.08
N LYS A 343 -37.20 -11.78 23.30
CA LYS A 343 -36.04 -12.64 23.57
C LYS A 343 -36.32 -13.95 22.84
N ASN A 344 -35.56 -14.25 21.77
CA ASN A 344 -35.77 -15.46 21.01
C ASN A 344 -35.69 -16.65 21.97
N ALA A 345 -36.82 -17.34 22.14
CA ALA A 345 -36.85 -18.71 22.59
C ALA A 345 -35.85 -19.49 21.72
N ALA A 346 -34.96 -20.22 22.38
CA ALA A 346 -33.92 -21.02 21.78
C ALA A 346 -34.52 -21.99 20.73
N LYS A 347 -34.51 -21.61 19.46
CA LYS A 347 -34.65 -22.56 18.35
C LYS A 347 -33.26 -23.03 17.99
N GLY A 348 -33.08 -24.34 18.18
CA GLY A 348 -31.79 -25.04 18.19
C GLY A 348 -30.93 -24.75 16.97
N GLN A 349 -29.74 -24.21 17.24
CA GLN A 349 -28.59 -24.50 16.41
C GLN A 349 -28.18 -25.94 16.72
N GLY A 350 -28.51 -26.86 15.82
CA GLY A 350 -27.94 -28.20 15.84
C GLY A 350 -26.41 -28.06 15.89
N LYS A 351 -25.81 -28.54 16.98
CA LYS A 351 -24.36 -28.68 17.11
C LYS A 351 -23.89 -29.48 15.89
N ARG A 352 -23.03 -28.89 15.05
CA ARG A 352 -22.25 -29.66 14.08
C ARG A 352 -21.45 -30.71 14.87
N ALA A 353 -21.70 -31.99 14.59
CA ALA A 353 -20.88 -33.07 15.12
C ALA A 353 -19.43 -32.89 14.67
N PRO A 354 -18.44 -33.23 15.52
CA PRO A 354 -17.04 -33.19 15.11
C PRO A 354 -16.82 -34.26 14.05
N ARG A 355 -16.02 -33.94 13.02
CA ARG A 355 -15.62 -34.88 11.98
C ARG A 355 -14.77 -35.98 12.62
N GLY A 356 -15.37 -37.16 12.79
CA GLY A 356 -14.67 -38.38 13.18
C GLY A 356 -13.85 -38.90 12.00
N ASN A 357 -12.61 -39.27 12.30
CA ASN A 357 -11.65 -39.88 11.39
C ASN A 357 -12.24 -41.20 10.85
N LEU A 358 -12.25 -41.37 9.52
CA LEU A 358 -12.57 -42.63 8.86
C LEU A 358 -11.25 -43.29 8.49
N ASP A 359 -10.65 -43.96 9.46
CA ASP A 359 -9.73 -45.07 9.24
C ASP A 359 -10.19 -46.20 10.16
N ASP A 360 -10.18 -47.41 9.62
CA ASP A 360 -10.48 -48.70 10.25
C ASP A 360 -11.95 -49.05 10.51
N VAL A 361 -12.55 -49.75 9.54
CA VAL A 361 -13.22 -51.04 9.78
C VAL A 361 -13.41 -51.77 8.44
N ASP A 362 -12.45 -52.63 8.14
CA ASP A 362 -12.62 -53.76 7.23
C ASP A 362 -12.61 -55.03 8.10
N ALA A 363 -13.67 -55.84 7.99
CA ALA A 363 -13.77 -57.27 8.31
C ALA A 363 -15.15 -57.65 8.90
N ALA A 364 -15.69 -58.73 8.32
CA ALA A 364 -16.73 -59.63 8.84
C ALA A 364 -18.18 -59.09 8.80
N LEU A 365 -19.20 -59.79 8.31
CA LEU A 365 -19.34 -61.16 7.82
C LEU A 365 -20.60 -61.22 6.93
N ASN A 366 -20.39 -61.80 5.75
CA ASN A 366 -21.27 -62.58 4.91
C ASN A 366 -22.57 -63.13 5.57
N VAL A 367 -23.76 -62.83 5.01
CA VAL A 367 -24.90 -63.78 4.91
C VAL A 367 -25.76 -63.45 3.68
N ASP A 368 -26.02 -64.51 2.90
CA ASP A 368 -26.81 -64.67 1.68
C ASP A 368 -28.17 -63.96 1.60
N LEU A 369 -28.59 -63.62 0.35
CA LEU A 369 -29.89 -63.96 -0.28
C LEU A 369 -30.02 -63.31 -1.70
N PRO A 370 -30.91 -63.78 -2.59
CA PRO A 370 -30.51 -64.42 -3.84
C PRO A 370 -30.74 -63.59 -5.13
N HIS A 371 -30.08 -64.07 -6.18
CA HIS A 371 -30.26 -63.69 -7.58
C HIS A 371 -31.71 -63.73 -8.06
N THR A 372 -32.17 -62.63 -8.68
CA THR A 372 -33.03 -62.70 -9.86
C THR A 372 -32.52 -61.75 -10.95
N SER A 373 -31.80 -62.34 -11.89
CA SER A 373 -31.47 -61.75 -13.19
C SER A 373 -32.72 -61.77 -14.09
N LYS A 374 -33.18 -60.60 -14.55
CA LYS A 374 -34.07 -60.49 -15.71
C LYS A 374 -33.27 -60.01 -16.91
N ARG A 375 -33.24 -60.89 -17.90
CA ARG A 375 -32.72 -60.76 -19.26
C ARG A 375 -33.27 -59.56 -20.02
N GLY A 376 -32.41 -59.07 -20.92
CA GLY A 376 -32.75 -58.74 -22.31
C GLY A 376 -32.31 -57.33 -22.71
N ARG A 377 -31.75 -57.05 -23.89
CA ARG A 377 -31.45 -57.81 -25.12
C ARG A 377 -30.87 -56.77 -26.09
N LYS A 378 -29.91 -57.15 -26.94
CA LYS A 378 -29.73 -56.78 -28.37
C LYS A 378 -28.25 -56.96 -28.75
N THR A 379 -27.96 -58.04 -29.47
CA THR A 379 -27.72 -58.11 -30.94
C THR A 379 -26.37 -57.58 -31.32
#